data_AF-A0A255YVV8-F1
#
_entry.id   AF-A0A255YVV8-F1
#
_cell.length_a   1.000
_cell.length_b   1.000
_cell.length_c   1.000
_cell.angle_alpha   90.00
_cell.angle_beta   90.00
_cell.angle_gamma   90.00
#
_symmetry.space_group_name_H-M   'P 1'
#
loop_
_entity.id
_entity.type
_entity.pdbx_description
1 polymer ?
#
loop_
_entity_poly.entity_id
_entity_poly.type
_entity_poly.pdbx_seq_one_letter_code
_entity_poly.pdbx_strand_id
1 'polypeptide(L)'
;MKKNDSIQVFYTTDGSINFNEIQAFWVKVKGSNKNQTVALEFPKDTVPTQLRIDLGRNRDQDDIVLNQVKFFYKEKALEIKGRDIYNYFWLNDSYATLDRKTGLLRKKVKGQLNGPMLYPNADNLKHCLIELTSINSNHLPSKRN
;
A
#
# COMPACT_ATOMS: atom_id res chain seq x y z
N MET A 1 -3.77 3.66 13.17
CA MET A 1 -4.95 2.87 13.58
C MET A 1 -4.97 2.80 15.09
N LYS A 2 -6.06 3.23 15.75
CA LYS A 2 -6.12 3.37 17.21
C LYS A 2 -6.59 2.11 17.92
N LYS A 3 -7.41 1.30 17.26
CA LYS A 3 -7.93 0.03 17.77
C LYS A 3 -7.31 -1.15 17.04
N ASN A 4 -7.37 -2.33 17.67
CA ASN A 4 -6.96 -3.57 17.03
C ASN A 4 -7.77 -3.79 15.74
N ASP A 5 -7.10 -4.20 14.68
CA ASP A 5 -7.71 -4.32 13.36
C ASP A 5 -6.90 -5.25 12.46
N SER A 6 -7.27 -5.32 11.19
CA SER A 6 -6.52 -6.04 10.18
C SER A 6 -6.43 -5.28 8.87
N ILE A 7 -5.27 -5.32 8.23
CA ILE A 7 -5.08 -4.82 6.87
C ILE A 7 -5.12 -6.01 5.93
N GLN A 8 -5.92 -5.92 4.86
CA GLN A 8 -5.84 -6.87 3.75
C GLN A 8 -4.99 -6.25 2.65
N VAL A 9 -4.02 -7.01 2.15
CA VAL A 9 -3.18 -6.59 1.03
C VAL A 9 -3.44 -7.54 -0.11
N PHE A 10 -3.87 -6.99 -1.23
CA PHE A 10 -3.95 -7.71 -2.51
C PHE A 10 -2.78 -7.31 -3.39
N TYR A 11 -2.30 -8.24 -4.19
CA TYR A 11 -1.21 -7.99 -5.11
C TYR A 11 -1.38 -8.75 -6.42
N THR A 12 -0.78 -8.23 -7.47
CA THR A 12 -0.61 -8.93 -8.75
C THR A 12 0.85 -8.90 -9.15
N THR A 13 1.25 -9.82 -10.02
CA THR A 13 2.61 -9.92 -10.57
C THR A 13 2.63 -9.83 -12.10
N ASP A 14 1.46 -9.71 -12.72
CA ASP A 14 1.25 -9.64 -14.18
C ASP A 14 1.04 -8.21 -14.69
N GLY A 15 1.13 -7.22 -13.80
CA GLY A 15 0.88 -5.81 -14.09
C GLY A 15 -0.60 -5.41 -14.13
N SER A 16 -1.54 -6.34 -13.93
CA SER A 16 -2.97 -6.05 -13.94
C SER A 16 -3.46 -5.48 -12.60
N ILE A 17 -4.66 -4.89 -12.61
CA ILE A 17 -5.38 -4.47 -11.40
C ILE A 17 -6.51 -5.46 -11.02
N ASN A 18 -6.43 -6.70 -11.53
CA ASN A 18 -7.41 -7.75 -11.32
C ASN A 18 -7.14 -8.47 -9.99
N PHE A 19 -7.42 -7.79 -8.89
CA PHE A 19 -7.21 -8.33 -7.55
C PHE A 19 -8.19 -9.46 -7.23
N ASN A 20 -7.67 -10.52 -6.61
CA ASN A 20 -8.43 -11.70 -6.19
C ASN A 20 -7.94 -12.19 -4.82
N GLU A 21 -8.76 -12.97 -4.13
CA GLU A 21 -8.47 -13.47 -2.78
C GLU A 21 -7.32 -14.48 -2.72
N ILE A 22 -6.95 -15.12 -3.84
CA ILE A 22 -5.82 -16.08 -3.89
C ILE A 22 -4.49 -15.33 -3.72
N GLN A 23 -4.37 -14.14 -4.31
CA GLN A 23 -3.21 -13.27 -4.19
C GLN A 23 -3.45 -12.15 -3.17
N ALA A 24 -3.80 -12.55 -1.96
CA ALA A 24 -4.02 -11.65 -0.85
C ALA A 24 -3.52 -12.23 0.47
N PHE A 25 -3.17 -11.36 1.42
CA PHE A 25 -2.85 -11.76 2.79
C PHE A 25 -3.36 -10.73 3.79
N TRP A 26 -3.51 -11.18 5.04
CA TRP A 26 -3.98 -10.37 6.16
C TRP A 26 -2.86 -10.09 7.14
N VAL A 27 -2.74 -8.84 7.57
CA VAL A 27 -1.83 -8.41 8.63
C VAL A 27 -2.64 -7.89 9.81
N LYS A 28 -2.45 -8.47 10.99
CA LYS A 28 -3.07 -7.98 12.23
C LYS A 28 -2.36 -6.70 12.67
N VAL A 29 -3.14 -5.71 13.07
CA VAL A 29 -2.64 -4.43 13.60
C VAL A 29 -3.05 -4.33 15.06
N LYS A 30 -2.07 -4.13 15.94
CA LYS A 30 -2.33 -3.78 17.34
C LYS A 30 -2.64 -2.29 17.44
N GLY A 31 -3.74 -1.94 18.08
CA GLY A 31 -4.14 -0.54 18.25
C GLY A 31 -3.10 0.28 19.00
N SER A 32 -2.90 1.54 18.58
CA SER A 32 -2.02 2.49 19.26
C SER A 32 -2.56 3.91 19.14
N ASN A 33 -2.50 4.66 20.25
CA ASN A 33 -2.78 6.10 20.26
C ASN A 33 -1.64 6.94 19.67
N LYS A 34 -0.49 6.33 19.35
CA LYS A 34 0.67 6.97 18.70
C LYS A 34 0.78 6.51 17.25
N ASN A 35 1.55 7.26 16.45
CA ASN A 35 1.96 6.80 15.12
C ASN A 35 2.67 5.44 15.23
N GLN A 36 2.35 4.54 14.31
CA GLN A 36 2.91 3.19 14.28
C GLN A 36 3.19 2.78 12.83
N THR A 37 4.20 1.93 12.67
CA THR A 37 4.53 1.30 11.39
C THR A 37 3.98 -0.13 11.39
N VAL A 38 3.31 -0.50 10.30
CA VAL A 38 2.85 -1.87 10.08
C VAL A 38 3.66 -2.45 8.93
N ALA A 39 4.40 -3.53 9.18
CA ALA A 39 5.16 -4.22 8.14
C ALA A 39 4.22 -5.11 7.33
N LEU A 40 4.31 -5.01 5.99
CA LEU A 40 3.58 -5.84 5.04
C LEU A 40 4.60 -6.69 4.30
N GLU A 41 4.84 -7.90 4.80
CA GLU A 41 5.80 -8.84 4.20
C GLU A 41 5.11 -9.68 3.13
N PHE A 42 5.59 -9.57 1.89
CA PHE A 42 5.08 -10.38 0.80
C PHE A 42 5.60 -11.83 0.91
N PRO A 43 4.84 -12.81 0.40
CA PRO A 43 5.31 -14.19 0.34
C PRO A 43 6.67 -14.28 -0.36
N LYS A 44 7.44 -15.31 0.01
CA LYS A 44 8.77 -15.54 -0.56
C LYS A 44 8.70 -15.55 -2.09
N ASP A 45 9.73 -14.99 -2.72
CA ASP A 45 9.90 -14.96 -4.18
C ASP A 45 8.77 -14.20 -4.93
N THR A 46 7.98 -13.39 -4.22
CA THR A 46 6.96 -12.52 -4.81
C THR A 46 7.50 -11.12 -5.05
N VAL A 47 7.41 -10.64 -6.29
CA VAL A 47 7.68 -9.25 -6.66
C VAL A 47 6.39 -8.64 -7.22
N PRO A 48 5.63 -7.87 -6.42
CA PRO A 48 4.36 -7.33 -6.86
C PRO A 48 4.55 -6.21 -7.87
N THR A 49 3.69 -6.16 -8.88
CA THR A 49 3.61 -5.11 -9.89
C THR A 49 2.50 -4.09 -9.61
N GLN A 50 1.46 -4.50 -8.89
CA GLN A 50 0.38 -3.63 -8.42
C GLN A 50 -0.09 -4.09 -7.04
N LEU A 51 -0.63 -3.17 -6.24
CA LEU A 51 -1.11 -3.41 -4.90
C LEU A 51 -2.46 -2.74 -4.65
N ARG A 52 -3.32 -3.41 -3.89
CA ARG A 52 -4.47 -2.79 -3.22
C ARG A 52 -4.37 -3.04 -1.71
N ILE A 53 -4.68 -2.02 -0.92
CA ILE A 53 -4.56 -2.04 0.53
C ILE A 53 -5.90 -1.66 1.15
N ASP A 54 -6.52 -2.60 1.87
CA ASP A 54 -7.77 -2.37 2.58
C ASP A 54 -7.49 -2.18 4.08
N LEU A 55 -7.78 -0.98 4.58
CA LEU A 55 -7.44 -0.53 5.93
C LEU A 55 -8.58 -0.83 6.91
N GLY A 56 -8.66 -2.07 7.38
CA GLY A 56 -9.48 -2.42 8.54
C GLY A 56 -10.84 -3.02 8.23
N ARG A 57 -11.28 -3.93 9.11
CA ARG A 57 -12.66 -4.41 9.22
C ARG A 57 -13.26 -4.16 10.60
N ASN A 58 -12.53 -3.53 11.52
CA ASN A 58 -13.06 -3.16 12.82
C ASN A 58 -14.11 -2.04 12.66
N ARG A 59 -15.36 -2.34 13.01
CA ARG A 59 -16.52 -1.43 12.92
C ARG A 59 -16.35 -0.17 13.75
N ASP A 60 -15.59 -0.27 14.85
CA ASP A 60 -15.35 0.82 15.78
C ASP A 60 -14.03 1.54 15.50
N GLN A 61 -13.27 1.17 14.46
CA GLN A 61 -12.02 1.86 14.15
C GLN A 61 -12.24 3.36 13.90
N ASP A 62 -11.42 4.18 14.55
CA ASP A 62 -11.43 5.63 14.36
C ASP A 62 -10.84 6.02 12.99
N ASP A 63 -10.94 7.30 12.63
CA ASP A 63 -10.32 7.80 11.41
C ASP A 63 -8.82 7.45 11.34
N ILE A 64 -8.34 7.15 10.14
CA ILE A 64 -6.98 6.71 9.88
C ILE A 64 -6.25 7.83 9.15
N VAL A 65 -5.04 8.18 9.60
CA VAL A 65 -4.13 9.02 8.83
C VAL A 65 -3.02 8.13 8.28
N LEU A 66 -2.88 8.09 6.96
CA LEU A 66 -1.78 7.38 6.31
C LEU A 66 -0.64 8.38 6.07
N ASN A 67 0.31 8.41 7.01
CA ASN A 67 1.42 9.37 6.97
C ASN A 67 2.45 9.05 5.87
N GLN A 68 2.68 7.76 5.63
CA GLN A 68 3.82 7.29 4.86
C GLN A 68 3.62 5.86 4.34
N VAL A 69 4.11 5.61 3.14
CA VAL A 69 4.32 4.28 2.56
C VAL A 69 5.80 4.15 2.21
N LYS A 70 6.46 3.09 2.68
CA LYS A 70 7.85 2.76 2.32
C LYS A 70 7.90 1.39 1.66
N PHE A 71 8.53 1.32 0.51
CA PHE A 71 8.83 0.07 -0.19
C PHE A 71 10.31 -0.25 -0.01
N PHE A 72 10.61 -1.51 0.30
CA PHE A 72 11.97 -2.01 0.44
C PHE A 72 12.15 -3.21 -0.50
N TYR A 73 13.24 -3.20 -1.26
CA TYR A 73 13.63 -4.31 -2.10
C TYR A 73 15.15 -4.39 -2.18
N LYS A 74 15.73 -5.46 -1.61
CA LYS A 74 17.18 -5.61 -1.45
C LYS A 74 17.75 -4.36 -0.74
N GLU A 75 18.73 -3.68 -1.34
CA GLU A 75 19.37 -2.47 -0.80
C GLU A 75 18.64 -1.18 -1.22
N LYS A 76 17.57 -1.29 -2.01
CA LYS A 76 16.80 -0.13 -2.49
C LYS A 76 15.61 0.12 -1.57
N ALA A 77 15.31 1.40 -1.37
CA ALA A 77 14.11 1.85 -0.68
C ALA A 77 13.48 3.02 -1.43
N LEU A 78 12.15 3.05 -1.44
CA LEU A 78 11.37 4.20 -1.89
C LEU A 78 10.43 4.64 -0.77
N GLU A 79 10.36 5.95 -0.55
CA GLU A 79 9.60 6.56 0.52
C GLU A 79 8.61 7.59 -0.04
N ILE A 80 7.31 7.37 0.18
CA ILE A 80 6.24 8.25 -0.26
C ILE A 80 5.52 8.78 0.98
N LYS A 81 5.28 10.10 1.04
CA LYS A 81 4.77 10.79 2.23
C LYS A 81 3.50 11.58 1.96
N GLY A 82 2.64 11.64 2.97
CA GLY A 82 1.49 12.52 3.02
C GLY A 82 0.65 12.46 1.74
N ARG A 83 0.36 13.64 1.17
CA ARG A 83 -0.52 13.73 0.00
C ARG A 83 0.02 13.01 -1.24
N ASP A 84 1.33 12.84 -1.36
CA ASP A 84 1.95 12.24 -2.55
C ASP A 84 1.64 10.75 -2.65
N ILE A 85 1.26 10.11 -1.55
CA ILE A 85 0.74 8.74 -1.54
C ILE A 85 -0.43 8.62 -2.52
N TYR A 86 -1.26 9.66 -2.61
CA TYR A 86 -2.46 9.64 -3.44
C TYR A 86 -2.22 9.98 -4.92
N ASN A 87 -0.95 10.08 -5.33
CA ASN A 87 -0.55 10.02 -6.74
C ASN A 87 -0.39 8.56 -7.19
N TYR A 88 -0.10 7.65 -6.26
CA TYR A 88 0.12 6.21 -6.52
C TYR A 88 -1.10 5.37 -6.14
N PHE A 89 -1.92 5.86 -5.23
CA PHE A 89 -3.16 5.22 -4.81
C PHE A 89 -4.35 6.14 -4.97
N TRP A 90 -5.50 5.60 -5.36
CA TRP A 90 -6.78 6.28 -5.24
C TRP A 90 -7.65 5.57 -4.20
N LEU A 91 -8.48 6.35 -3.50
CA LEU A 91 -9.42 5.83 -2.53
C LEU A 91 -10.67 5.34 -3.25
N ASN A 92 -11.07 4.09 -3.04
CA ASN A 92 -12.44 3.66 -3.33
C ASN A 92 -13.40 4.43 -2.44
N ASP A 93 -14.19 5.30 -3.04
CA ASP A 93 -15.02 6.24 -2.32
C ASP A 93 -16.38 5.65 -1.91
N SER A 94 -16.73 4.41 -2.29
CA SER A 94 -17.99 3.78 -1.88
C SER A 94 -18.14 3.70 -0.36
N TYR A 95 -17.03 3.53 0.36
CA TYR A 95 -17.04 3.28 1.81
C TYR A 95 -16.34 4.36 2.61
N ALA A 96 -15.50 5.20 2.01
CA ALA A 96 -14.71 6.16 2.77
C ALA A 96 -14.56 7.50 2.04
N THR A 97 -14.14 8.51 2.78
CA THR A 97 -13.70 9.80 2.27
C THR A 97 -12.23 10.02 2.57
N LEU A 98 -11.58 10.85 1.75
CA LEU A 98 -10.20 11.27 1.91
C LEU A 98 -10.14 12.79 1.98
N ASP A 99 -9.59 13.32 3.06
CA ASP A 99 -9.05 14.68 3.07
C ASP A 99 -7.61 14.65 2.54
N ARG A 100 -7.43 15.09 1.29
CA ARG A 100 -6.10 15.11 0.63
C ARG A 100 -5.10 16.07 1.27
N LYS A 101 -5.55 17.08 2.04
CA LYS A 101 -4.65 18.02 2.72
C LYS A 101 -4.00 17.37 3.93
N THR A 102 -4.78 16.59 4.68
CA THR A 102 -4.34 16.00 5.96
C THR A 102 -4.00 14.51 5.85
N GLY A 103 -4.39 13.84 4.75
CA GLY A 103 -4.27 12.39 4.60
C GLY A 103 -5.27 11.60 5.44
N LEU A 104 -6.33 12.27 5.95
CA LEU A 104 -7.34 11.66 6.80
C LEU A 104 -8.31 10.82 5.98
N LEU A 105 -8.39 9.54 6.31
CA LEU A 105 -9.32 8.55 5.76
C LEU A 105 -10.42 8.29 6.79
N ARG A 106 -11.67 8.51 6.38
CA ARG A 106 -12.85 8.38 7.25
C ARG A 106 -13.87 7.45 6.63
N LYS A 107 -14.42 6.53 7.43
CA LYS A 107 -15.57 5.71 7.03
C LYS A 107 -16.80 6.60 6.80
N LYS A 108 -17.54 6.39 5.71
CA LYS A 108 -18.77 7.15 5.40
C LYS A 108 -19.89 6.87 6.39
N VAL A 109 -20.03 5.61 6.83
CA VAL A 109 -21.07 5.18 7.77
C VAL A 109 -20.43 4.64 9.06
N LYS A 110 -20.90 5.14 10.21
CA LYS A 110 -20.46 4.64 11.52
C LYS A 110 -20.83 3.16 11.67
N GLY A 111 -19.90 2.35 12.17
CA GLY A 111 -20.12 0.92 12.38
C GLY A 111 -20.10 0.06 11.11
N GLN A 112 -19.81 0.64 9.94
CA GLN A 112 -19.66 -0.16 8.71
C GLN A 112 -18.47 -1.11 8.81
N LEU A 113 -18.61 -2.28 8.19
CA LEU A 113 -17.57 -3.30 8.20
C LEU A 113 -16.36 -2.87 7.37
N ASN A 114 -16.58 -2.48 6.11
CA ASN A 114 -15.48 -2.16 5.19
C ASN A 114 -14.79 -0.86 5.57
N GLY A 115 -13.47 -0.88 5.70
CA GLY A 115 -12.64 0.31 5.87
C GLY A 115 -12.36 1.04 4.56
N PRO A 116 -11.49 2.06 4.59
CA PRO A 116 -10.91 2.66 3.40
C PRO A 116 -10.15 1.62 2.57
N MET A 117 -10.34 1.66 1.25
CA MET A 117 -9.69 0.73 0.31
C MET A 117 -8.89 1.54 -0.70
N LEU A 118 -7.58 1.33 -0.71
CA LEU A 118 -6.64 2.05 -1.56
C LEU A 118 -6.29 1.17 -2.75
N TYR A 119 -6.73 1.58 -3.94
CA TYR A 119 -6.43 0.93 -5.21
C TYR A 119 -5.27 1.64 -5.89
N PRO A 120 -4.52 0.97 -6.79
CA PRO A 120 -3.44 1.61 -7.52
C PRO A 120 -4.01 2.67 -8.47
N ASN A 121 -3.36 3.83 -8.53
CA ASN A 121 -3.68 4.88 -9.46
C ASN A 121 -2.95 4.66 -10.78
N ALA A 122 -3.65 4.01 -11.71
CA ALA A 122 -3.16 3.67 -13.04
C ALA A 122 -1.77 2.99 -12.97
N ASP A 123 -0.84 3.41 -13.84
CA ASP A 123 0.50 2.84 -13.93
C ASP A 123 1.52 3.50 -13.01
N ASN A 124 1.15 4.54 -12.24
CA ASN A 124 2.11 5.25 -11.38
C ASN A 124 2.75 4.32 -10.35
N LEU A 125 1.94 3.49 -9.67
CA LEU A 125 2.46 2.50 -8.73
C LEU A 125 3.29 1.43 -9.42
N LYS A 126 2.81 0.92 -10.56
CA LYS A 126 3.52 -0.08 -11.36
C LYS A 126 4.90 0.39 -11.78
N HIS A 127 5.02 1.59 -12.35
CA HIS A 127 6.31 2.16 -12.75
C HIS A 127 7.25 2.31 -11.55
N CYS A 128 6.74 2.81 -10.43
CA CYS A 128 7.46 2.92 -9.17
C CYS A 128 8.01 1.56 -8.69
N LEU A 129 7.19 0.51 -8.70
CA LEU A 129 7.60 -0.84 -8.25
C LEU A 129 8.59 -1.48 -9.24
N ILE A 130 8.40 -1.31 -10.55
CA ILE A 130 9.34 -1.77 -11.58
C ILE A 130 10.69 -1.09 -11.43
N GLU A 131 10.74 0.22 -11.24
CA GLU A 131 11.98 0.97 -11.07
C GLU A 131 12.74 0.49 -9.81
N LEU A 132 12.02 0.33 -8.70
CA LEU A 132 12.57 -0.17 -7.45
C LEU A 132 13.15 -1.58 -7.60
N THR A 133 12.52 -2.44 -8.40
CA THR A 133 12.87 -3.86 -8.51
C THR A 133 13.80 -4.16 -9.69
N SER A 134 13.98 -3.21 -10.61
CA SER A 134 14.90 -3.31 -11.72
C SER A 134 16.35 -3.49 -11.24
N ILE A 135 17.11 -4.30 -11.95
CA ILE A 135 18.56 -4.38 -11.77
C ILE A 135 19.16 -3.22 -12.56
N ASN A 136 19.93 -2.35 -11.91
CA ASN A 136 20.67 -1.32 -12.64
C ASN A 136 21.76 -2.02 -13.48
N SER A 137 21.53 -2.18 -14.78
CA SER A 137 22.53 -2.65 -15.74
C SER A 137 23.52 -1.53 -16.08
N ASN A 138 24.27 -1.01 -15.09
CA ASN A 138 25.34 -0.04 -15.34
C ASN A 138 26.72 -0.65 -15.06
N HIS A 139 27.43 -0.89 -16.17
CA HIS A 139 28.89 -0.89 -16.34
C HIS A 139 29.73 -2.08 -15.83
N LEU A 140 29.94 -3.06 -16.71
CA LEU A 140 31.30 -3.58 -16.97
C LEU A 140 31.71 -3.04 -18.35
N PRO A 141 32.71 -2.15 -18.47
CA PRO A 141 33.25 -1.83 -19.78
C PRO A 141 33.87 -3.12 -20.34
N SER A 142 33.47 -3.51 -21.54
CA SER A 142 34.14 -4.60 -22.25
C SER A 142 35.59 -4.18 -22.44
N LYS A 143 36.51 -4.79 -21.71
CA LYS A 143 37.92 -4.79 -22.12
C LYS A 143 38.00 -5.63 -23.39
N ARG A 144 37.91 -4.96 -24.54
CA ARG A 144 38.64 -5.42 -25.73
C ARG A 144 40.08 -5.01 -25.50
N ASN A 145 40.96 -6.01 -25.42
CA ASN A 145 42.30 -6.07 -26.00
C ASN A 145 42.83 -7.47 -25.71
#